data_AF-A0A4Q2XYY8-F1
#
_entry.id   AF-A0A4Q2XYY8-F1
#
_cell.length_a   1.000
_cell.length_b   1.000
_cell.length_c   1.000
_cell.angle_alpha   90.00
_cell.angle_beta   90.00
_cell.angle_gamma   90.00
#
_symmetry.space_group_name_H-M   'P 1'
#
loop_
_entity.id
_entity.type
_entity.pdbx_description
1 polymer ?
#
loop_
_entity_poly.entity_id
_entity_poly.type
_entity_poly.pdbx_seq_one_letter_code
_entity_poly.pdbx_strand_id
1 'polypeptide(L)'
;MPHGVPIGNGNHIDITNYYISFAVLGGLVSMLLVIAILVRAFIWIGKILKSEVGLPESDHFMVWCMGAGLVAHAATSISVAYFDQSMMFFWLNVAVISALYSSVTHAEAEAGYPEEEYPGDDLMHHRQTVRRKGHPNVG
;
A
#
# COMPACT_ATOMS: atom_id res chain seq x y z
N MET A 1 22.23 24.31 -21.95
CA MET A 1 22.88 25.62 -21.81
C MET A 1 24.34 25.38 -21.43
N PRO A 2 25.33 26.00 -22.11
CA PRO A 2 26.73 25.95 -21.68
C PRO A 2 26.82 26.59 -20.29
N HIS A 3 27.34 25.89 -19.30
CA HIS A 3 27.50 26.46 -17.95
C HIS A 3 28.78 27.28 -17.95
N GLY A 4 28.68 28.48 -18.51
CA GLY A 4 29.74 29.47 -18.55
C GLY A 4 29.91 30.19 -17.21
N VAL A 5 30.49 29.50 -16.22
CA VAL A 5 31.05 30.19 -15.04
C VAL A 5 32.44 29.64 -14.74
N PRO A 6 33.49 30.27 -15.27
CA PRO A 6 34.83 30.11 -14.75
C PRO A 6 34.94 30.99 -13.49
N ILE A 7 35.11 30.38 -12.32
CA ILE A 7 35.45 31.02 -11.03
C ILE A 7 34.25 31.59 -10.25
N GLY A 8 33.83 30.91 -9.15
CA GLY A 8 32.99 31.53 -8.11
C GLY A 8 32.15 30.55 -7.26
N ASN A 9 32.57 30.35 -6.00
CA ASN A 9 31.92 29.61 -4.91
C ASN A 9 31.68 28.10 -5.08
N GLY A 10 32.32 27.29 -4.23
CA GLY A 10 32.17 25.82 -4.15
C GLY A 10 30.80 25.31 -3.66
N ASN A 11 29.74 26.12 -3.77
CA ASN A 11 28.37 25.82 -3.35
C ASN A 11 27.44 25.37 -4.49
N HIS A 12 27.98 25.16 -5.70
CA HIS A 12 27.23 24.71 -6.87
C HIS A 12 27.64 23.30 -7.29
N ILE A 13 27.60 22.36 -6.34
CA ILE A 13 27.73 20.93 -6.64
C ILE A 13 26.31 20.38 -6.71
N ASP A 14 25.89 19.97 -7.91
CA ASP A 14 24.58 19.34 -8.11
C ASP A 14 24.53 18.02 -7.36
N ILE A 15 23.53 17.88 -6.48
CA ILE A 15 23.22 16.58 -5.89
C ILE A 15 22.49 15.77 -6.95
N THR A 16 23.17 14.79 -7.53
CA THR A 16 22.62 13.93 -8.57
C THR A 16 21.97 12.67 -8.02
N ASN A 17 21.98 12.44 -6.71
CA ASN A 17 21.41 11.24 -6.13
C ASN A 17 20.28 11.60 -5.18
N TYR A 18 19.09 11.06 -5.43
CA TYR A 18 17.89 11.38 -4.67
C TYR A 18 17.98 10.91 -3.21
N TYR A 19 18.67 9.81 -2.92
CA TYR A 19 18.88 9.38 -1.53
C TYR A 19 19.85 10.29 -0.79
N ILE A 20 20.93 10.69 -1.46
CA ILE A 20 21.91 11.62 -0.89
C ILE A 20 21.29 13.00 -0.65
N SER A 21 20.35 13.44 -1.49
CA SER A 21 19.66 14.72 -1.25
C SER A 21 18.92 14.72 0.09
N PHE A 22 18.25 13.62 0.45
CA PHE A 22 17.64 13.49 1.79
C PHE A 22 18.68 13.41 2.91
N ALA A 23 19.84 12.79 2.68
CA ALA A 23 20.92 12.76 3.66
C ALA A 23 21.49 14.15 3.94
N VAL A 24 21.65 14.98 2.90
CA VAL A 24 22.18 16.34 3.01
C VAL A 24 21.15 17.27 3.64
N LEU A 25 19.88 17.18 3.24
CA LEU A 25 18.82 18.08 3.72
C LEU A 25 18.28 17.72 5.11
N GLY A 26 18.19 16.42 5.43
CA GLY A 26 17.55 15.92 6.65
C GLY A 26 18.40 14.94 7.46
N GLY A 27 19.67 14.76 7.10
CA GLY A 27 20.57 13.83 7.77
C GLY A 27 20.35 12.36 7.39
N LEU A 28 21.20 11.49 7.94
CA LEU A 28 21.19 10.05 7.67
C LEU A 28 19.83 9.40 7.97
N VAL A 29 19.14 9.85 9.01
CA VAL A 29 17.82 9.31 9.40
C VAL A 29 16.80 9.51 8.27
N SER A 30 16.75 10.69 7.66
CA SER A 30 15.83 10.99 6.55
C SER A 30 16.09 10.08 5.34
N MET A 31 17.36 9.90 4.98
CA MET A 31 17.76 8.98 3.90
C MET A 31 17.32 7.54 4.19
N LEU A 32 17.56 7.05 5.41
CA LEU A 32 17.17 5.70 5.81
C LEU A 32 15.64 5.51 5.81
N LEU A 33 14.87 6.54 6.19
CA LEU A 33 13.41 6.49 6.11
C LEU A 33 12.91 6.35 4.68
N VAL A 34 13.48 7.10 3.73
CA VAL A 34 13.11 7.00 2.30
C VAL A 34 13.45 5.60 1.76
N ILE A 35 14.62 5.06 2.11
CA ILE A 35 14.99 3.69 1.76
C ILE A 35 14.03 2.67 2.40
N ALA A 36 13.67 2.85 3.67
CA ALA A 36 12.73 1.97 4.36
C ALA A 36 11.34 2.00 3.72
N ILE A 37 10.87 3.16 3.27
CA ILE A 37 9.60 3.29 2.53
C ILE A 37 9.65 2.50 1.23
N LEU A 38 10.74 2.62 0.46
CA LEU A 38 10.93 1.82 -0.76
C LEU A 38 10.91 0.32 -0.48
N VAL A 39 11.67 -0.12 0.52
CA VAL A 39 11.71 -1.54 0.92
C VAL A 39 10.32 -2.02 1.33
N ARG A 40 9.57 -1.22 2.10
CA ARG A 40 8.19 -1.55 2.49
C ARG A 40 7.26 -1.67 1.29
N ALA A 41 7.34 -0.75 0.33
CA ALA A 41 6.54 -0.81 -0.89
C ALA A 41 6.84 -2.07 -1.72
N PHE A 42 8.11 -2.49 -1.86
CA PHE A 42 8.45 -3.76 -2.51
C PHE A 42 7.88 -4.98 -1.78
N ILE A 43 7.99 -5.00 -0.44
CA ILE A 43 7.40 -6.07 0.38
C ILE A 43 5.90 -6.15 0.17
N TRP A 44 5.21 -5.00 0.15
CA TRP A 44 3.77 -4.95 -0.05
C TRP A 44 3.35 -5.46 -1.42
N ILE A 45 4.03 -5.10 -2.50
CA ILE A 45 3.77 -5.70 -3.82
C ILE A 45 3.93 -7.21 -3.79
N GLY A 46 5.01 -7.71 -3.19
CA GLY A 46 5.25 -9.15 -3.08
C GLY A 46 4.18 -9.87 -2.25
N LYS A 47 3.57 -9.20 -1.26
CA LYS A 47 2.45 -9.75 -0.49
C LYS A 47 1.14 -9.72 -1.27
N ILE A 48 0.84 -8.61 -1.94
CA ILE A 48 -0.35 -8.44 -2.79
C ILE A 48 -0.39 -9.55 -3.85
N LEU A 49 0.72 -9.79 -4.55
CA LEU A 49 0.81 -10.82 -5.59
C LEU A 49 0.70 -12.26 -5.07
N LYS A 50 0.87 -12.48 -3.76
CA LYS A 50 0.73 -13.78 -3.10
C LYS A 50 -0.63 -13.96 -2.43
N SER A 51 -1.46 -12.92 -2.40
CA SER A 51 -2.80 -13.00 -1.82
C SER A 51 -3.71 -13.82 -2.73
N GLU A 52 -4.38 -14.81 -2.16
CA GLU A 52 -5.33 -15.67 -2.89
C GLU A 52 -6.77 -15.15 -2.82
N VAL A 53 -7.03 -14.14 -1.98
CA VAL A 53 -8.39 -13.75 -1.57
C VAL A 53 -8.78 -12.36 -2.10
N GLY A 54 -7.81 -11.54 -2.52
CA GLY A 54 -8.00 -10.08 -2.57
C GLY A 54 -8.03 -9.40 -3.93
N LEU A 55 -7.70 -10.06 -5.05
CA LEU A 55 -7.59 -9.36 -6.34
C LEU A 55 -8.25 -10.12 -7.51
N PRO A 56 -9.10 -9.44 -8.30
CA PRO A 56 -9.48 -9.91 -9.62
C PRO A 56 -8.24 -10.11 -10.50
N GLU A 57 -8.26 -11.11 -11.38
CA GLU A 57 -7.15 -11.34 -12.33
C GLU A 57 -6.82 -10.10 -13.19
N SER A 58 -7.81 -9.23 -13.45
CA SER A 58 -7.62 -7.97 -14.17
C SER A 58 -6.63 -7.02 -13.49
N ASP A 59 -6.51 -7.10 -12.17
CA ASP A 59 -5.75 -6.15 -11.36
C ASP A 59 -4.31 -6.60 -11.16
N HIS A 60 -4.00 -7.87 -11.45
CA HIS A 60 -2.65 -8.42 -11.37
C HIS A 60 -1.67 -7.68 -12.28
N PHE A 61 -2.12 -7.32 -13.49
CA PHE A 61 -1.31 -6.53 -14.41
C PHE A 61 -1.03 -5.12 -13.86
N MET A 62 -2.01 -4.49 -13.22
CA MET A 62 -1.83 -3.18 -12.58
C MET A 62 -0.81 -3.27 -11.43
N VAL A 63 -0.92 -4.27 -10.55
CA VAL A 63 0.04 -4.47 -9.45
C VAL A 63 1.45 -4.70 -9.99
N TRP A 64 1.59 -5.48 -11.05
CA TRP A 64 2.87 -5.68 -11.73
C TRP A 64 3.43 -4.36 -12.28
N CYS A 65 2.60 -3.55 -12.96
CA CYS A 65 2.98 -2.23 -13.46
C CYS A 65 3.42 -1.29 -12.33
N MET A 66 2.74 -1.31 -11.18
CA MET A 66 3.15 -0.53 -10.00
C MET A 66 4.53 -0.97 -9.49
N GLY A 67 4.81 -2.28 -9.49
CA GLY A 67 6.13 -2.81 -9.11
C GLY A 67 7.22 -2.45 -10.09
N ALA A 68 6.96 -2.55 -11.40
CA ALA A 68 7.89 -2.11 -12.43
C ALA A 68 8.21 -0.61 -12.31
N GLY A 69 7.19 0.22 -12.06
CA GLY A 69 7.35 1.66 -11.79
C GLY A 69 8.21 1.93 -10.56
N LEU A 70 8.00 1.19 -9.48
CA LEU A 70 8.81 1.32 -8.26
C LEU A 70 10.29 0.96 -8.50
N VAL A 71 10.57 -0.09 -9.29
CA VAL A 71 11.94 -0.44 -9.72
C VAL A 71 12.55 0.70 -10.53
N ALA A 72 11.82 1.24 -11.51
CA ALA A 72 12.30 2.33 -12.34
C ALA A 72 12.64 3.57 -11.50
N HIS A 73 11.79 3.92 -10.54
CA HIS A 73 12.05 5.01 -9.61
C HIS A 73 13.27 4.76 -8.72
N ALA A 74 13.40 3.57 -8.14
CA ALA A 74 14.52 3.23 -7.27
C ALA A 74 15.87 3.27 -8.03
N ALA A 75 15.90 2.73 -9.25
CA ALA A 75 17.09 2.76 -10.10
C ALA A 75 17.44 4.19 -10.55
N THR A 76 16.45 4.96 -11.00
CA THR A 76 16.68 6.34 -11.46
C THR A 76 17.17 7.24 -10.32
N SER A 77 16.66 7.02 -9.10
CA SER A 77 17.04 7.77 -7.89
C SER A 77 18.53 7.67 -7.54
N ILE A 78 19.23 6.64 -8.04
CA ILE A 78 20.69 6.51 -7.87
C ILE A 78 21.45 7.52 -8.73
N SER A 79 20.93 7.82 -9.92
CA SER A 79 21.60 8.61 -10.96
C SER A 79 21.11 10.06 -11.04
N VAL A 80 19.87 10.33 -10.63
CA VAL A 80 19.27 11.67 -10.67
C VAL A 80 18.55 11.96 -9.35
N ALA A 81 18.71 13.17 -8.81
CA ALA A 81 17.84 13.67 -7.74
C ALA A 81 16.54 14.18 -8.37
N TYR A 82 15.40 13.62 -7.92
CA TYR A 82 14.10 14.08 -8.42
C TYR A 82 13.82 15.51 -8.01
N PHE A 83 13.26 16.24 -8.97
CA PHE A 83 12.81 17.61 -8.82
C PHE A 83 11.41 17.76 -9.40
N ASP A 84 10.64 18.69 -8.83
CA ASP A 84 9.32 19.08 -9.32
C ASP A 84 8.36 17.88 -9.51
N GLN A 85 7.75 17.72 -10.68
CA GLN A 85 6.71 16.71 -10.94
C GLN A 85 7.20 15.26 -10.76
N SER A 86 8.49 14.99 -10.99
CA SER A 86 9.04 13.64 -10.85
C SER A 86 8.97 13.10 -9.42
N MET A 87 9.13 13.99 -8.42
CA MET A 87 8.96 13.66 -7.01
C MET A 87 7.50 13.29 -6.71
N MET A 88 6.53 13.96 -7.33
CA MET A 88 5.11 13.66 -7.13
C MET A 88 4.76 12.25 -7.61
N PHE A 89 5.23 11.85 -8.80
CA PHE A 89 4.94 10.52 -9.35
C PHE A 89 5.54 9.40 -8.49
N PHE A 90 6.72 9.63 -7.92
CA PHE A 90 7.32 8.70 -6.96
C PHE A 90 6.41 8.45 -5.75
N TRP A 91 5.99 9.52 -5.08
CA TRP A 91 5.14 9.41 -3.89
C TRP A 91 3.74 8.90 -4.20
N LEU A 92 3.19 9.26 -5.37
CA LEU A 92 1.92 8.72 -5.85
C LEU A 92 2.00 7.21 -6.05
N ASN A 93 3.07 6.72 -6.67
CA ASN A 93 3.28 5.29 -6.88
C ASN A 93 3.35 4.52 -5.54
N VAL A 94 4.09 5.04 -4.57
CA VAL A 94 4.13 4.49 -3.19
C VAL A 94 2.76 4.52 -2.52
N ALA A 95 2.01 5.62 -2.65
CA ALA A 95 0.69 5.79 -2.06
C ALA A 95 -0.33 4.79 -2.63
N VAL A 96 -0.33 4.59 -3.95
CA VAL A 96 -1.20 3.61 -4.61
C VAL A 96 -0.87 2.20 -4.15
N ILE A 97 0.42 1.84 -4.07
CA ILE A 97 0.83 0.52 -3.53
C ILE A 97 0.34 0.33 -2.10
N SER A 98 0.47 1.36 -1.25
CA SER A 98 -0.03 1.32 0.13
C SER A 98 -1.54 1.13 0.20
N ALA A 99 -2.30 1.81 -0.67
CA ALA A 99 -3.76 1.70 -0.71
C ALA A 99 -4.20 0.29 -1.17
N LEU A 100 -3.56 -0.25 -2.21
CA LEU A 100 -3.80 -1.62 -2.69
C LEU A 100 -3.46 -2.66 -1.63
N TYR A 101 -2.36 -2.48 -0.90
CA TYR A 101 -2.02 -3.39 0.19
C TYR A 101 -3.09 -3.34 1.30
N SER A 102 -3.53 -2.14 1.67
CA SER A 102 -4.58 -1.96 2.67
C SER A 102 -5.88 -2.66 2.24
N SER A 103 -6.34 -2.49 0.99
CA SER A 103 -7.57 -3.13 0.52
C SER A 103 -7.49 -4.65 0.54
N VAL A 104 -6.35 -5.22 0.12
CA VAL A 104 -6.13 -6.67 0.17
C VAL A 104 -6.14 -7.18 1.61
N THR A 105 -5.47 -6.49 2.53
CA THR A 105 -5.46 -6.91 3.94
C THR A 105 -6.84 -6.82 4.60
N HIS A 106 -7.67 -5.85 4.19
CA HIS A 106 -9.05 -5.76 4.66
C HIS A 106 -9.91 -6.91 4.12
N ALA A 107 -9.77 -7.25 2.84
CA ALA A 107 -10.48 -8.39 2.24
C ALA A 107 -10.07 -9.73 2.88
N GLU A 108 -8.78 -9.93 3.15
CA GLU A 108 -8.28 -11.11 3.86
C GLU A 108 -8.81 -11.20 5.28
N ALA A 109 -8.92 -10.08 5.99
CA ALA A 109 -9.49 -10.05 7.33
C ALA A 109 -10.97 -10.42 7.33
N GLU A 110 -11.75 -9.90 6.38
CA GLU A 110 -13.18 -10.22 6.23
C GLU A 110 -13.39 -11.70 5.88
N ALA A 111 -12.59 -12.27 4.96
CA ALA A 111 -12.69 -13.68 4.60
C ALA A 111 -12.22 -14.64 5.71
N GLY A 112 -11.36 -14.18 6.61
CA GLY A 112 -10.84 -14.94 7.74
C GLY A 112 -11.79 -15.01 8.94
N TYR A 113 -12.87 -14.22 8.97
CA TYR A 113 -13.95 -14.42 9.93
C TYR A 113 -14.83 -15.58 9.45
N PRO A 114 -14.84 -16.74 10.12
CA PRO A 114 -15.93 -17.68 9.92
C PRO A 114 -17.23 -16.92 10.18
N GLU A 115 -18.26 -17.13 9.35
CA GLU A 115 -19.63 -16.78 9.74
C GLU A 115 -19.81 -17.31 11.17
N GLU A 116 -19.85 -16.42 12.16
CA GLU A 116 -20.34 -16.80 13.47
C GLU A 116 -21.77 -17.27 13.19
N GLU A 117 -21.95 -18.59 13.19
CA GLU A 117 -23.26 -19.23 13.25
C GLU A 117 -23.95 -18.64 14.47
N TYR A 118 -24.72 -17.57 14.22
CA TYR A 118 -25.31 -16.76 15.25
C TYR A 118 -26.23 -17.72 16.02
N PRO A 119 -26.00 -17.99 17.33
CA PRO A 119 -26.84 -18.91 18.09
C PRO A 119 -28.27 -18.39 18.31
N GLY A 120 -28.66 -17.33 17.60
CA GLY A 120 -29.95 -16.66 17.68
C GLY A 120 -31.01 -17.20 16.72
N ASP A 121 -30.63 -17.81 15.60
CA ASP A 121 -31.62 -18.27 14.60
C ASP A 121 -32.35 -19.54 15.07
N ASP A 122 -31.63 -20.43 15.76
CA ASP A 122 -32.22 -21.62 16.39
C ASP A 122 -33.11 -21.26 17.60
N LEU A 123 -32.77 -20.19 18.34
CA LEU A 123 -33.59 -19.68 19.43
C LEU A 123 -34.89 -19.01 18.93
N MET A 124 -34.88 -18.41 17.73
CA MET A 124 -36.08 -17.82 17.13
C MET A 124 -37.06 -18.90 16.63
N HIS A 125 -36.57 -19.97 16.01
CA HIS A 125 -37.41 -21.09 15.59
C HIS A 125 -37.92 -21.93 16.76
N HIS A 126 -37.12 -22.12 17.81
CA HIS A 126 -37.56 -22.85 19.00
C HIS A 126 -38.58 -22.07 19.83
N ARG A 127 -38.46 -20.73 19.90
CA ARG A 127 -39.45 -19.88 20.60
C ARG A 127 -40.79 -19.82 19.88
N GLN A 128 -40.80 -19.85 18.54
CA GLN A 128 -42.03 -19.86 17.76
C GLN A 128 -42.79 -21.21 17.86
N THR A 129 -42.06 -22.32 17.90
CA THR A 129 -42.67 -23.66 18.03
C THR A 129 -43.24 -23.91 19.43
N VAL A 130 -42.60 -23.41 20.49
CA VAL A 130 -43.10 -23.52 21.87
C VAL A 130 -44.32 -22.63 22.10
N ARG A 131 -44.38 -21.42 21.52
CA ARG A 131 -45.53 -20.51 21.67
C ARG A 131 -46.81 -21.02 20.99
N ARG A 132 -46.70 -21.88 19.97
CA ARG A 132 -47.85 -22.47 19.25
C ARG A 132 -48.53 -23.63 19.98
N LYS A 133 -47.86 -24.29 20.93
CA LYS A 133 -48.41 -25.45 21.66
C LYS A 133 -49.12 -25.10 22.98
N GLY A 134 -49.20 -23.82 23.35
CA GLY A 134 -49.68 -23.37 24.67
C GLY A 134 -51.13 -22.88 24.76
N HIS A 135 -51.92 -22.88 23.68
CA HIS A 135 -53.32 -22.46 23.75
C HIS A 135 -54.26 -23.68 23.72
N PRO A 136 -54.81 -24.12 24.87
CA PRO A 136 -55.92 -25.06 24.87
C PRO A 136 -57.13 -24.36 24.25
N ASN A 137 -57.69 -25.02 23.24
CA ASN A 137 -58.93 -24.65 22.57
C ASN A 137 -60.07 -24.79 23.59
N VAL A 138 -60.64 -23.68 24.04
CA VAL A 138 -61.78 -23.67 24.94
C VAL A 138 -62.97 -23.05 24.19
N GLY A 139 -63.97 -23.90 23.95
CA GLY A 139 -65.40 -23.59 23.89
C GLY A 139 -65.87 -22.54 22.91
#